data_AF-A0A0P4W2X1-F1
#
_entry.id   AF-A0A0P4W2X1-F1
#
_cell.length_a   1.000
_cell.length_b   1.000
_cell.length_c   1.000
_cell.angle_alpha   90.00
_cell.angle_beta   90.00
_cell.angle_gamma   90.00
#
_symmetry.space_group_name_H-M   'P 1'
#
loop_
_entity.id
_entity.type
_entity.pdbx_description
1 polymer ?
#
loop_
_entity_poly.entity_id
_entity_poly.type
_entity_poly.pdbx_seq_one_letter_code
_entity_poly.pdbx_strand_id
1 'polypeptide(L)'
;MSVAVVCGRVWWWRCVSAGVCVSPPLRHLHLTHTRHCPQPPSNNGPPPAPLRDHLQSLDHIRNIGIMAHIDAGKTTTTERMLFYGGVTRTLGEVHHGDTVMDYLDQERERGITITSAAITLPWADHRINLVDTPGHVDFTMEVERSLRVLDGAVAILDASAGVEAQTLTVWRQADRYRVPRFIYLNKMDKPAASVSLCLSSIRDKLHVLPLLLHLPLGQGKLFRGLVDLVTLQRLEWDLSSSDRGRQYLQRALTPEEEVWDEAQLARCELIDKLADLDTPLAEYVLEQESLENVPAPLMREAVRRVTLSQVGSL
;
A
#
# COMPACT_ATOMS: atom_id res chain seq x y z
N MET A 1 10.37 3.50 -1.02
CA MET A 1 9.95 4.35 -2.13
C MET A 1 9.39 3.38 -3.14
N SER A 2 8.08 3.41 -3.34
CA SER A 2 7.32 2.17 -3.57
C SER A 2 6.02 2.41 -4.31
N VAL A 3 5.62 1.47 -5.17
CA VAL A 3 4.41 1.54 -5.99
C VAL A 3 3.43 0.46 -5.52
N ALA A 4 2.17 0.80 -5.26
CA ALA A 4 1.15 -0.20 -4.94
C ALA A 4 0.47 -0.70 -6.21
N VAL A 5 0.54 -2.02 -6.43
CA VAL A 5 -0.23 -2.77 -7.43
C VAL A 5 -1.31 -3.52 -6.66
N VAL A 6 -2.57 -3.34 -7.03
CA VAL A 6 -3.64 -4.19 -6.53
C VAL A 6 -3.67 -5.46 -7.36
N CYS A 7 -3.57 -6.63 -6.75
CA CYS A 7 -4.23 -7.82 -7.30
C CYS A 7 -5.55 -7.92 -6.54
N GLY A 8 -6.67 -8.30 -7.15
CA GLY A 8 -7.95 -8.38 -6.44
C GLY A 8 -7.90 -9.25 -5.16
N ARG A 9 -7.57 -8.71 -3.97
CA ARG A 9 -8.47 -8.54 -2.80
C ARG A 9 -8.03 -7.38 -1.79
N VAL A 10 -8.89 -6.46 -1.20
CA VAL A 10 -8.83 -5.28 -0.28
C VAL A 10 -9.30 -3.81 -0.69
N TRP A 11 -10.03 -3.17 0.23
CA TRP A 11 -10.44 -1.75 0.38
C TRP A 11 -9.39 -0.87 1.07
N TRP A 12 -9.23 0.38 0.63
CA TRP A 12 -8.41 1.37 1.32
C TRP A 12 -9.22 2.60 1.78
N TRP A 13 -9.28 2.79 3.09
CA TRP A 13 -8.89 3.99 3.83
C TRP A 13 -8.91 5.37 3.13
N ARG A 14 -10.05 6.05 3.27
CA ARG A 14 -10.13 7.47 3.64
C ARG A 14 -11.49 7.72 4.29
N CYS A 15 -11.51 8.14 5.55
CA CYS A 15 -12.67 8.82 6.12
C CYS A 15 -12.90 10.11 5.32
N VAL A 16 -14.05 10.19 4.66
CA VAL A 16 -14.65 11.46 4.25
C VAL A 16 -15.30 12.04 5.51
N SER A 17 -14.61 12.97 6.16
CA SER A 17 -15.27 13.92 7.06
C SER A 17 -15.83 15.08 6.23
N ALA A 18 -17.11 15.36 6.46
CA ALA A 18 -18.04 16.06 5.60
C ALA A 18 -17.78 17.57 5.36
N GLY A 19 -18.28 18.03 4.20
CA GLY A 19 -19.12 19.25 4.13
C GLY A 19 -18.48 20.52 3.59
N VAL A 20 -18.72 20.84 2.30
CA VAL A 20 -19.18 22.18 1.87
C VAL A 20 -20.03 22.01 0.59
N CYS A 21 -21.28 22.49 0.63
CA CYS A 21 -22.14 22.65 -0.53
C CYS A 21 -21.96 24.04 -1.20
N VAL A 22 -22.29 24.05 -2.49
CA VAL A 22 -22.65 25.17 -3.40
C VAL A 22 -21.52 25.90 -4.15
N SER A 23 -21.69 25.93 -5.47
CA SER A 23 -20.88 26.48 -6.57
C SER A 23 -21.34 27.91 -7.00
N PRO A 24 -20.89 28.51 -8.14
CA PRO A 24 -19.57 29.07 -8.55
C PRO A 24 -19.70 30.61 -8.87
N PRO A 25 -18.78 31.37 -9.57
CA PRO A 25 -17.59 30.97 -10.34
C PRO A 25 -16.31 31.83 -10.22
N LEU A 26 -15.26 31.31 -10.88
CA LEU A 26 -14.06 31.96 -11.44
C LEU A 26 -12.70 31.88 -10.69
N ARG A 27 -11.72 31.47 -11.53
CA ARG A 27 -10.25 31.61 -11.51
C ARG A 27 -9.41 30.50 -10.89
N HIS A 28 -8.54 29.97 -11.75
CA HIS A 28 -7.46 29.01 -11.53
C HIS A 28 -6.76 29.21 -10.17
N LEU A 29 -7.03 28.31 -9.23
CA LEU A 29 -6.26 28.13 -8.01
C LEU A 29 -5.68 26.71 -8.06
N HIS A 30 -4.42 26.60 -8.45
CA HIS A 30 -3.64 25.39 -8.22
C HIS A 30 -3.45 25.23 -6.70
N LEU A 31 -4.40 24.54 -6.04
CA LEU A 31 -4.34 24.27 -4.60
C LEU A 31 -3.28 23.20 -4.35
N THR A 32 -2.10 23.64 -3.90
CA THR A 32 -1.04 22.75 -3.45
C THR A 32 -1.22 22.46 -1.98
N HIS A 33 -1.46 21.20 -1.60
CA HIS A 33 -1.61 20.82 -0.21
C HIS A 33 -0.41 20.01 0.25
N THR A 34 0.37 20.56 1.18
CA THR A 34 1.35 19.79 1.95
C THR A 34 0.58 18.91 2.93
N ARG A 35 0.66 17.59 2.75
CA ARG A 35 0.02 16.65 3.68
C ARG A 35 1.06 16.05 4.62
N HIS A 36 0.58 15.70 5.80
CA HIS A 36 1.35 15.04 6.83
C HIS A 36 0.78 13.63 7.04
N CYS A 37 1.63 12.65 7.32
CA CYS A 37 1.16 11.45 8.01
C CYS A 37 0.44 11.82 9.32
N PRO A 38 -0.52 11.00 9.79
CA PRO A 38 -1.14 11.18 11.10
C PRO A 38 -0.05 11.40 12.18
N GLN A 39 -0.14 12.47 12.95
CA GLN A 39 0.95 12.85 13.84
C GLN A 39 0.98 12.01 15.13
N PRO A 40 2.14 11.49 15.56
CA PRO A 40 2.36 11.19 16.98
C PRO A 40 2.39 12.47 17.82
N PRO A 41 2.06 12.41 19.12
CA PRO A 41 2.12 13.58 20.00
C PRO A 41 3.53 14.17 20.09
N SER A 42 3.60 15.51 20.27
CA SER A 42 4.85 16.28 20.31
C SER A 42 5.77 15.85 21.46
N ASN A 43 7.09 16.06 21.29
CA ASN A 43 8.12 15.76 22.30
C ASN A 43 7.95 16.53 23.63
N ASN A 44 7.15 17.60 23.65
CA ASN A 44 6.86 18.40 24.85
C ASN A 44 5.38 18.29 25.29
N GLY A 45 4.62 17.37 24.68
CA GLY A 45 3.25 17.09 25.07
C GLY A 45 3.20 16.03 26.17
N PRO A 46 2.09 15.95 26.94
CA PRO A 46 1.85 14.81 27.81
C PRO A 46 1.97 13.50 27.00
N PRO A 47 2.35 12.37 27.63
CA PRO A 47 2.41 11.08 26.94
C PRO A 47 1.11 10.85 26.14
N PRO A 48 1.18 10.16 24.98
CA PRO A 48 -0.03 9.82 24.22
C PRO A 48 -1.07 9.33 25.21
N ALA A 49 -2.24 9.97 25.20
CA ALA A 49 -3.34 9.55 26.05
C ALA A 49 -3.47 8.03 25.87
N PRO A 50 -3.62 7.24 26.96
CA PRO A 50 -3.83 5.81 26.82
C PRO A 50 -4.91 5.62 25.78
N LEU A 51 -4.65 4.76 24.79
CA LEU A 51 -5.58 4.39 23.72
C LEU A 51 -6.96 4.37 24.36
N ARG A 52 -7.81 5.36 24.08
CA ARG A 52 -9.08 5.47 24.78
C ARG A 52 -9.81 4.16 24.53
N ASP A 53 -10.04 3.39 25.59
CA ASP A 53 -10.89 2.20 25.66
C ASP A 53 -12.36 2.57 25.43
N HIS A 54 -12.64 3.45 24.47
CA HIS A 54 -13.92 3.45 23.82
C HIS A 54 -13.89 2.24 22.89
N LEU A 55 -14.84 1.34 23.07
CA LEU A 55 -15.18 0.28 22.12
C LEU A 55 -15.25 0.89 20.72
N GLN A 56 -14.11 0.93 20.02
CA GLN A 56 -14.07 1.35 18.63
C GLN A 56 -14.91 0.32 17.89
N SER A 57 -15.86 0.79 17.06
CA SER A 57 -16.65 -0.12 16.23
C SER A 57 -15.69 -1.09 15.52
N LEU A 58 -16.08 -2.36 15.40
CA LEU A 58 -15.29 -3.38 14.70
C LEU A 58 -14.90 -2.92 13.28
N ASP A 59 -15.69 -2.02 12.70
CA ASP A 59 -15.44 -1.37 11.41
C ASP A 59 -14.16 -0.52 11.36
N HIS A 60 -13.54 -0.20 12.49
CA HIS A 60 -12.29 0.56 12.59
C HIS A 60 -11.06 -0.29 12.93
N ILE A 61 -11.22 -1.61 13.13
CA ILE A 61 -10.11 -2.53 13.41
C ILE A 61 -9.71 -3.25 12.12
N ARG A 62 -8.40 -3.37 11.86
CA ARG A 62 -7.86 -4.13 10.71
C ARG A 62 -6.74 -5.05 11.17
N ASN A 63 -6.86 -6.34 10.89
CA ASN A 63 -5.81 -7.32 11.11
C ASN A 63 -5.10 -7.55 9.77
N ILE A 64 -3.85 -7.07 9.64
CA ILE A 64 -3.11 -7.07 8.38
C ILE A 64 -1.83 -7.89 8.55
N GLY A 65 -1.58 -8.85 7.67
CA GLY A 65 -0.31 -9.55 7.60
C GLY A 65 0.63 -8.95 6.56
N ILE A 66 1.94 -8.98 6.81
CA ILE A 66 2.93 -8.68 5.78
C ILE A 66 3.59 -9.98 5.33
N MET A 67 3.58 -10.20 4.03
CA MET A 67 4.12 -11.36 3.35
C MET A 67 5.23 -10.90 2.39
N ALA A 68 6.35 -11.61 2.35
CA ALA A 68 7.48 -11.23 1.50
C ALA A 68 8.37 -12.45 1.26
N HIS A 69 9.12 -12.45 0.15
CA HIS A 69 10.31 -13.29 0.02
C HIS A 69 11.46 -12.71 0.85
N ILE A 70 12.53 -13.51 1.02
CA ILE A 70 13.74 -13.10 1.74
C ILE A 70 14.31 -11.82 1.12
N ASP A 71 14.73 -10.89 1.95
CA ASP A 71 15.29 -9.60 1.53
C ASP A 71 14.35 -8.68 0.73
N ALA A 72 13.06 -8.98 0.52
CA ALA A 72 12.16 -8.04 -0.17
C ALA A 72 11.93 -6.71 0.61
N GLY A 73 12.37 -6.66 1.87
CA GLY A 73 12.27 -5.50 2.76
C GLY A 73 11.02 -5.50 3.64
N LYS A 74 10.60 -6.68 4.09
CA LYS A 74 9.50 -6.87 5.06
C LYS A 74 9.72 -6.10 6.34
N THR A 75 10.78 -6.42 7.08
CA THR A 75 11.13 -5.78 8.35
C THR A 75 11.26 -4.26 8.19
N THR A 76 11.99 -3.79 7.18
CA THR A 76 12.13 -2.35 6.92
C THR A 76 10.78 -1.66 6.63
N THR A 77 9.85 -2.33 5.95
CA THR A 77 8.52 -1.79 5.67
C THR A 77 7.68 -1.74 6.95
N THR A 78 7.70 -2.82 7.72
CA THR A 78 7.04 -2.92 9.04
C THR A 78 7.51 -1.82 9.99
N GLU A 79 8.81 -1.60 10.10
CA GLU A 79 9.38 -0.54 10.95
C GLU A 79 8.97 0.86 10.49
N ARG A 80 8.93 1.10 9.18
CA ARG A 80 8.42 2.37 8.65
C ARG A 80 6.95 2.57 8.96
N MET A 81 6.13 1.53 8.89
CA MET A 81 4.72 1.59 9.30
C MET A 81 4.58 1.96 10.78
N LEU A 82 5.40 1.37 11.67
CA LEU A 82 5.40 1.74 13.09
C LEU A 82 5.85 3.17 13.32
N PHE A 83 6.89 3.62 12.62
CA PHE A 83 7.43 4.97 12.75
C PHE A 83 6.42 6.03 12.29
N TYR A 84 5.78 5.80 11.14
CA TYR A 84 4.76 6.70 10.62
C TYR A 84 3.46 6.63 11.42
N GLY A 85 3.10 5.47 11.97
CA GLY A 85 1.98 5.29 12.90
C GLY A 85 2.25 5.86 14.30
N GLY A 86 3.46 6.36 14.56
CA GLY A 86 3.80 7.01 15.82
C GLY A 86 4.11 6.07 16.98
N VAL A 87 4.19 4.75 16.73
CA VAL A 87 4.53 3.73 17.74
C VAL A 87 5.99 3.83 18.13
N THR A 88 6.89 4.00 17.15
CA THR A 88 8.33 4.14 17.37
C THR A 88 8.78 5.55 16.99
N ARG A 89 9.61 6.18 17.83
CA ARG A 89 10.15 7.53 17.58
C ARG A 89 11.41 7.54 16.71
N THR A 90 12.06 6.40 16.57
CA THR A 90 13.31 6.22 15.82
C THR A 90 13.08 5.15 14.75
N LEU A 91 13.57 5.37 13.54
CA LEU A 91 13.70 4.27 12.56
C LEU A 91 14.91 3.45 12.96
N GLY A 92 14.71 2.17 13.30
CA GLY A 92 15.79 1.20 13.42
C GLY A 92 16.40 0.90 12.05
N GLU A 93 17.66 0.47 12.05
CA GLU A 93 18.29 -0.11 10.86
C GLU A 93 18.50 -1.60 11.12
N VAL A 94 17.95 -2.43 10.22
CA VAL A 94 18.02 -3.90 10.29
C VAL A 94 19.47 -4.40 10.40
N HIS A 95 20.43 -3.67 9.84
CA HIS A 95 21.86 -4.01 9.89
C HIS A 95 22.52 -3.78 11.25
N HIS A 96 21.88 -3.04 12.16
CA HIS A 96 22.44 -2.73 13.48
C HIS A 96 21.78 -3.52 14.62
N GLY A 97 20.81 -4.40 14.33
CA GLY A 97 20.16 -5.24 15.35
C GLY A 97 19.23 -4.48 16.31
N ASP A 98 18.92 -3.21 16.03
CA ASP A 98 18.08 -2.35 16.86
C ASP A 98 16.59 -2.37 16.44
N THR A 99 16.17 -3.38 15.69
CA THR A 99 14.79 -3.47 15.22
C THR A 99 13.88 -3.86 16.38
N VAL A 100 12.71 -3.20 16.46
CA VAL A 100 11.70 -3.48 17.49
C VAL A 100 11.06 -4.87 17.29
N MET A 101 11.21 -5.43 16.09
CA MET A 101 10.56 -6.66 15.63
C MET A 101 11.41 -7.90 15.79
N ASP A 102 12.73 -7.80 15.61
CA ASP A 102 13.63 -8.95 15.72
C ASP A 102 14.08 -9.04 17.18
N TYR A 103 13.22 -9.62 18.03
CA TYR A 103 13.46 -9.75 19.46
C TYR A 103 14.50 -10.83 19.77
N LEU A 104 14.64 -11.84 18.90
CA LEU A 104 15.59 -12.93 19.10
C LEU A 104 16.98 -12.58 18.54
N ASP A 105 18.04 -12.85 19.30
CA ASP A 105 19.43 -12.64 18.86
C ASP A 105 19.73 -13.37 17.53
N GLN A 106 19.08 -14.52 17.30
CA GLN A 106 19.18 -15.29 16.06
C GLN A 106 18.50 -14.62 14.84
N GLU A 107 17.43 -13.84 15.06
CA GLU A 107 16.78 -13.06 14.00
C GLU A 107 17.69 -11.92 13.56
N ARG A 108 18.33 -11.25 14.54
CA ARG A 108 19.29 -10.16 14.31
C ARG A 108 20.56 -10.63 13.62
N GLU A 109 21.13 -11.76 14.07
CA GLU A 109 22.34 -12.35 13.48
C GLU A 109 22.14 -12.77 12.01
N ARG A 110 20.93 -13.19 11.65
CA ARG A 110 20.63 -13.73 10.31
C ARG A 110 19.88 -12.76 9.41
N GLY A 111 19.40 -11.63 9.92
CA GLY A 111 18.60 -10.66 9.18
C GLY A 111 17.25 -11.20 8.68
N ILE A 112 16.69 -12.22 9.36
CA ILE A 112 15.42 -12.86 8.98
C ILE A 112 14.44 -12.84 10.17
N THR A 113 13.15 -12.68 9.88
CA THR A 113 12.08 -12.87 10.87
C THR A 113 11.78 -14.34 11.05
N ILE A 114 11.91 -14.84 12.29
CA ILE A 114 11.71 -16.24 12.67
C ILE A 114 10.35 -16.40 13.36
N THR A 115 9.98 -15.48 14.25
CA THR A 115 8.73 -15.49 15.03
C THR A 115 7.78 -14.36 14.61
N SER A 116 6.47 -14.64 14.65
CA SER A 116 5.45 -13.66 14.29
C SER A 116 5.26 -12.67 15.42
N ALA A 117 5.61 -11.41 15.17
CA ALA A 117 5.29 -10.31 16.06
C ALA A 117 3.93 -9.71 15.67
N ALA A 118 3.02 -9.58 16.65
CA ALA A 118 1.77 -8.86 16.49
C ALA A 118 1.87 -7.49 17.15
N ILE A 119 1.83 -6.41 16.38
CA ILE A 119 1.94 -5.05 16.90
C ILE A 119 0.75 -4.21 16.44
N THR A 120 0.11 -3.55 17.41
CA THR A 120 -0.97 -2.60 17.14
C THR A 120 -0.39 -1.21 16.87
N LEU A 121 -0.81 -0.57 15.78
CA LEU A 121 -0.50 0.82 15.47
C LEU A 121 -1.79 1.61 15.11
N PRO A 122 -1.92 2.87 15.56
CA PRO A 122 -3.00 3.74 15.13
C PRO A 122 -2.71 4.31 13.75
N TRP A 123 -3.73 4.42 12.91
CA TRP A 123 -3.64 5.08 11.61
C TRP A 123 -4.98 5.72 11.29
N ALA A 124 -5.03 6.99 10.87
CA ALA A 124 -6.23 7.68 10.35
C ALA A 124 -7.60 7.18 10.90
N ASP A 125 -7.88 7.41 12.20
CA ASP A 125 -9.11 7.01 12.92
C ASP A 125 -9.40 5.50 13.04
N HIS A 126 -8.38 4.67 12.92
CA HIS A 126 -8.54 3.22 12.98
C HIS A 126 -7.34 2.59 13.71
N ARG A 127 -7.52 1.34 14.08
CA ARG A 127 -6.54 0.49 14.73
C ARG A 127 -6.09 -0.60 13.78
N ILE A 128 -4.80 -0.60 13.43
CA ILE A 128 -4.19 -1.65 12.62
C ILE A 128 -3.43 -2.59 13.55
N ASN A 129 -3.81 -3.87 13.55
CA ASN A 129 -3.04 -4.95 14.16
C ASN A 129 -2.19 -5.58 13.06
N LEU A 130 -0.90 -5.28 13.07
CA LEU A 130 0.05 -5.81 12.13
C LEU A 130 0.57 -7.15 12.63
N VAL A 131 0.46 -8.19 11.81
CA VAL A 131 1.04 -9.51 12.08
C VAL A 131 2.20 -9.70 11.12
N ASP A 132 3.42 -9.58 11.63
CA ASP A 132 4.59 -9.79 10.80
C ASP A 132 4.79 -11.29 10.60
N THR A 133 4.58 -11.80 9.38
CA THR A 133 4.70 -13.25 9.12
C THR A 133 6.12 -13.61 8.69
N PRO A 134 6.66 -14.77 9.08
CA PRO A 134 7.97 -15.20 8.59
C PRO A 134 8.02 -15.25 7.05
N GLY A 135 9.07 -14.68 6.45
CA GLY A 135 9.23 -14.62 4.99
C GLY A 135 9.90 -15.85 4.37
N HIS A 136 10.22 -16.85 5.19
CA HIS A 136 10.98 -18.03 4.78
C HIS A 136 10.10 -19.28 4.74
N VAL A 137 10.35 -20.14 3.74
CA VAL A 137 9.60 -21.40 3.52
C VAL A 137 9.73 -22.39 4.67
N ASP A 138 10.79 -22.28 5.48
CA ASP A 138 10.98 -23.18 6.63
C ASP A 138 10.01 -22.90 7.79
N PHE A 139 9.29 -21.76 7.78
CA PHE A 139 8.32 -21.38 8.82
C PHE A 139 6.86 -21.47 8.36
N THR A 140 6.58 -22.40 7.44
CA THR A 140 5.24 -22.61 6.84
C THR A 140 4.11 -22.76 7.86
N MET A 141 4.32 -23.49 8.96
CA MET A 141 3.31 -23.69 10.00
C MET A 141 2.88 -22.39 10.69
N GLU A 142 3.81 -21.47 10.85
CA GLU A 142 3.57 -20.20 11.52
C GLU A 142 2.88 -19.20 10.58
N VAL A 143 3.33 -19.15 9.32
CA VAL A 143 2.63 -18.40 8.26
C VAL A 143 1.18 -18.86 8.12
N GLU A 144 0.92 -20.17 8.10
CA GLU A 144 -0.45 -20.69 8.01
C GLU A 144 -1.34 -20.31 9.21
N ARG A 145 -0.79 -20.30 10.42
CA ARG A 145 -1.53 -19.88 11.61
C ARG A 145 -1.88 -18.40 11.57
N SER A 146 -0.91 -17.58 11.18
CA SER A 146 -1.10 -16.14 11.04
C SER A 146 -2.14 -15.82 9.98
N LEU A 147 -2.08 -16.44 8.79
CA LEU A 147 -3.03 -16.18 7.69
C LEU A 147 -4.51 -16.43 8.04
N ARG A 148 -4.82 -17.37 8.96
CA ARG A 148 -6.20 -17.70 9.35
C ARG A 148 -6.92 -16.59 10.11
N VAL A 149 -6.17 -15.67 10.70
CA VAL A 149 -6.72 -14.61 11.58
C VAL A 149 -6.64 -13.22 10.96
N LEU A 150 -6.20 -13.11 9.69
CA LEU A 150 -6.05 -11.84 9.01
C LEU A 150 -7.31 -11.46 8.22
N ASP A 151 -7.63 -10.18 8.25
CA ASP A 151 -8.64 -9.58 7.37
C ASP A 151 -8.06 -9.33 5.96
N GLY A 152 -6.73 -9.18 5.86
CA GLY A 152 -6.01 -8.99 4.61
C GLY A 152 -4.50 -9.05 4.80
N ALA A 153 -3.76 -8.99 3.69
CA ALA A 153 -2.30 -9.03 3.71
C ALA A 153 -1.68 -8.09 2.66
N VAL A 154 -0.42 -7.74 2.88
CA VAL A 154 0.41 -6.98 1.95
C VAL A 154 1.55 -7.89 1.48
N ALA A 155 1.54 -8.24 0.21
CA ALA A 155 2.59 -8.99 -0.45
C ALA A 155 3.67 -8.03 -0.98
N ILE A 156 4.85 -8.05 -0.36
CA ILE A 156 5.97 -7.21 -0.72
C ILE A 156 6.82 -7.93 -1.77
N LEU A 157 7.07 -7.24 -2.89
CA LEU A 157 7.96 -7.70 -3.96
C LEU A 157 9.12 -6.72 -4.12
N ASP A 158 10.31 -7.23 -4.41
CA ASP A 158 11.44 -6.41 -4.86
C ASP A 158 11.19 -6.01 -6.31
N ALA A 159 11.11 -4.71 -6.58
CA ALA A 159 10.80 -4.18 -7.90
C ALA A 159 11.84 -4.53 -8.98
N SER A 160 13.04 -4.99 -8.58
CA SER A 160 14.08 -5.46 -9.51
C SER A 160 13.98 -6.94 -9.84
N ALA A 161 13.29 -7.74 -9.02
CA ALA A 161 13.19 -9.20 -9.17
C ALA A 161 11.79 -9.68 -9.58
N GLY A 162 10.74 -8.96 -9.16
CA GLY A 162 9.35 -9.37 -9.37
C GLY A 162 8.95 -10.53 -8.45
N VAL A 163 8.24 -11.52 -9.00
CA VAL A 163 7.79 -12.71 -8.25
C VAL A 163 8.89 -13.77 -8.24
N GLU A 164 9.29 -14.18 -7.04
CA GLU A 164 10.28 -15.23 -6.81
C GLU A 164 9.64 -16.56 -6.41
N ALA A 165 10.42 -17.65 -6.38
CA ALA A 165 9.93 -18.99 -6.06
C ALA A 165 9.29 -19.05 -4.66
N GLN A 166 9.87 -18.36 -3.68
CA GLN A 166 9.35 -18.29 -2.31
C GLN A 166 8.05 -17.50 -2.23
N THR A 167 7.90 -16.44 -3.05
CA THR A 167 6.64 -15.69 -3.17
C THR A 167 5.49 -16.63 -3.54
N LEU A 168 5.70 -17.60 -4.44
CA LEU A 168 4.66 -18.56 -4.84
C LEU A 168 4.13 -19.38 -3.67
N THR A 169 5.01 -19.82 -2.78
CA THR A 169 4.63 -20.64 -1.62
C THR A 169 3.73 -19.86 -0.68
N VAL A 170 4.14 -18.64 -0.30
CA VAL A 170 3.36 -17.79 0.61
C VAL A 170 2.06 -17.32 -0.06
N TRP A 171 2.10 -17.06 -1.37
CA TRP A 171 0.90 -16.71 -2.14
C TRP A 171 -0.14 -17.82 -2.12
N ARG A 172 0.25 -19.06 -2.40
CA ARG A 172 -0.65 -20.23 -2.36
C ARG A 172 -1.23 -20.49 -0.97
N GLN A 173 -0.47 -20.22 0.09
CA GLN A 173 -0.99 -20.31 1.45
C GLN A 173 -2.08 -19.26 1.71
N ALA A 174 -1.87 -18.03 1.26
CA ALA A 174 -2.88 -16.98 1.37
C ALA A 174 -4.12 -17.27 0.51
N ASP A 175 -3.97 -17.89 -0.67
CA ASP A 175 -5.09 -18.38 -1.49
C ASP A 175 -5.97 -19.38 -0.73
N ARG A 176 -5.33 -20.35 -0.04
CA ARG A 176 -6.03 -21.40 0.72
C ARG A 176 -6.94 -20.82 1.80
N TYR A 177 -6.51 -19.74 2.45
CA TYR A 177 -7.29 -19.05 3.48
C TYR A 177 -8.14 -17.90 2.94
N ARG A 178 -8.17 -17.71 1.61
CA ARG A 178 -8.92 -16.65 0.93
C ARG A 178 -8.61 -15.27 1.50
N VAL A 179 -7.34 -15.03 1.85
CA VAL A 179 -6.90 -13.75 2.43
C VAL A 179 -6.82 -12.68 1.33
N PRO A 180 -7.55 -11.56 1.49
CA PRO A 180 -7.41 -10.40 0.63
C PRO A 180 -5.98 -9.83 0.57
N ARG A 181 -5.45 -9.45 -0.59
CA ARG A 181 -4.04 -9.04 -0.74
C ARG A 181 -3.80 -7.79 -1.60
N PHE A 182 -2.97 -6.88 -1.09
CA PHE A 182 -2.28 -5.87 -1.92
C PHE A 182 -0.88 -6.32 -2.30
N ILE A 183 -0.38 -5.86 -3.45
CA ILE A 183 1.02 -6.01 -3.83
C ILE A 183 1.74 -4.67 -3.66
N TYR A 184 2.85 -4.69 -2.95
CA TYR A 184 3.68 -3.52 -2.70
C TYR A 184 5.05 -3.73 -3.34
N LEU A 185 5.33 -2.99 -4.41
CA LEU A 185 6.62 -3.02 -5.09
C LEU A 185 7.60 -2.14 -4.32
N ASN A 186 8.51 -2.80 -3.60
CA ASN A 186 9.53 -2.17 -2.79
C ASN A 186 10.86 -2.03 -3.57
N LYS A 187 11.80 -1.26 -3.02
CA LYS A 187 13.13 -1.02 -3.60
C LYS A 187 13.11 -0.40 -5.01
N MET A 188 12.18 0.52 -5.26
CA MET A 188 12.11 1.27 -6.53
C MET A 188 13.34 2.17 -6.77
N ASP A 189 14.15 2.38 -5.74
CA ASP A 189 15.42 3.11 -5.78
C ASP A 189 16.56 2.33 -6.47
N LYS A 190 16.38 1.03 -6.69
CA LYS A 190 17.34 0.22 -7.45
C LYS A 190 17.36 0.61 -8.92
N PRO A 191 18.54 0.65 -9.59
CA PRO A 191 18.62 0.92 -11.03
C PRO A 191 17.83 -0.07 -11.89
N ALA A 192 17.74 -1.33 -11.45
CA ALA A 192 17.03 -2.40 -12.15
C ALA A 192 15.53 -2.47 -11.80
N ALA A 193 15.00 -1.56 -10.99
CA ALA A 193 13.59 -1.56 -10.64
C ALA A 193 12.70 -1.33 -11.87
N SER A 194 11.71 -2.21 -12.07
CA SER A 194 10.81 -2.16 -13.21
C SER A 194 9.39 -2.60 -12.84
N VAL A 195 8.43 -1.68 -12.98
CA VAL A 195 7.01 -1.96 -12.75
C VAL A 195 6.48 -2.93 -13.80
N SER A 196 6.84 -2.74 -15.07
CA SER A 196 6.38 -3.61 -16.17
C SER A 196 6.84 -5.05 -15.98
N LEU A 197 8.08 -5.26 -15.55
CA LEU A 197 8.60 -6.60 -15.20
C LEU A 197 7.84 -7.21 -14.02
N CYS A 198 7.51 -6.42 -13.00
CA CYS A 198 6.73 -6.92 -11.87
C CYS A 198 5.32 -7.31 -12.30
N LEU A 199 4.65 -6.50 -13.12
CA LEU A 199 3.30 -6.77 -13.62
C LEU A 199 3.26 -8.05 -14.48
N SER A 200 4.22 -8.25 -15.38
CA SER A 200 4.32 -9.49 -16.15
C SER A 200 4.63 -10.69 -15.25
N SER A 201 5.57 -10.55 -14.31
CA SER A 201 5.91 -11.61 -13.35
C SER A 201 4.71 -12.05 -12.49
N ILE A 202 3.88 -11.10 -12.04
CA ILE A 202 2.63 -11.39 -11.32
C ILE A 202 1.67 -12.18 -12.20
N ARG A 203 1.45 -11.72 -13.44
CA ARG A 203 0.57 -12.40 -14.39
C ARG A 203 1.04 -13.83 -14.68
N ASP A 204 2.31 -13.99 -15.02
CA ASP A 204 2.86 -15.23 -15.55
C ASP A 204 3.09 -16.28 -14.48
N LYS A 205 3.49 -15.86 -13.26
CA LYS A 205 3.86 -16.78 -12.18
C LYS A 205 2.76 -16.96 -11.13
N LEU A 206 1.97 -15.92 -10.85
CA LEU A 206 0.86 -16.01 -9.88
C LEU A 206 -0.48 -16.31 -10.55
N HIS A 207 -0.59 -16.16 -11.88
CA HIS A 207 -1.84 -16.34 -12.63
C HIS A 207 -2.98 -15.45 -12.10
N VAL A 208 -2.64 -14.20 -11.77
CA VAL A 208 -3.61 -13.19 -11.31
C VAL A 208 -3.50 -11.96 -12.17
N LEU A 209 -4.62 -11.30 -12.43
CA LEU A 209 -4.67 -10.00 -13.11
C LEU A 209 -4.22 -8.87 -12.17
N PRO A 210 -3.08 -8.21 -12.41
CA PRO A 210 -2.70 -7.03 -11.64
C PRO A 210 -3.43 -5.77 -12.15
N LEU A 211 -3.96 -5.01 -11.19
CA LEU A 211 -4.56 -3.69 -11.28
C LEU A 211 -3.56 -2.66 -10.74
N LEU A 212 -2.89 -1.94 -11.62
CA LEU A 212 -1.93 -0.90 -11.23
C LEU A 212 -2.67 0.30 -10.64
N LEU A 213 -2.42 0.66 -9.37
CA LEU A 213 -3.06 1.83 -8.75
C LEU A 213 -2.20 3.08 -8.77
N HIS A 214 -0.88 2.92 -8.88
CA HIS A 214 0.05 4.04 -8.83
C HIS A 214 1.07 3.91 -9.95
N LEU A 215 1.45 5.03 -10.56
CA LEU A 215 2.63 5.12 -11.41
C LEU A 215 3.80 5.72 -10.65
N PRO A 216 5.03 5.23 -10.84
CA PRO A 216 6.23 5.84 -10.27
C PRO A 216 6.56 7.17 -10.93
N LEU A 217 6.98 8.16 -10.14
CA LEU A 217 7.61 9.39 -10.65
C LEU A 217 9.13 9.26 -10.54
N GLY A 218 9.77 9.04 -11.69
CA GLY A 218 11.20 8.76 -11.78
C GLY A 218 11.55 7.28 -11.53
N GLN A 219 12.81 6.94 -11.74
CA GLN A 219 13.31 5.57 -11.61
C GLN A 219 14.66 5.55 -10.88
N GLY A 220 14.92 4.47 -10.14
CA GLY A 220 16.16 4.30 -9.40
C GLY A 220 16.40 5.47 -8.43
N LYS A 221 17.59 6.04 -8.45
CA LYS A 221 17.94 7.19 -7.59
C LYS A 221 17.12 8.46 -7.84
N LEU A 222 16.45 8.56 -8.99
CA LEU A 222 15.58 9.69 -9.34
C LEU A 222 14.12 9.46 -8.96
N PHE A 223 13.77 8.28 -8.43
CA PHE A 223 12.43 8.02 -7.92
C PHE A 223 12.15 8.99 -6.77
N ARG A 224 11.11 9.80 -6.92
CA ARG A 224 10.77 10.88 -5.98
C ARG A 224 9.31 10.88 -5.55
N GLY A 225 8.48 10.07 -6.18
CA GLY A 225 7.04 10.17 -5.98
C GLY A 225 6.22 9.15 -6.75
N LEU A 226 4.92 9.36 -6.71
CA LEU A 226 3.90 8.53 -7.33
C LEU A 226 2.80 9.39 -7.94
N VAL A 227 2.15 8.90 -8.98
CA VAL A 227 0.82 9.36 -9.41
C VAL A 227 -0.20 8.35 -8.94
N ASP A 228 -1.17 8.78 -8.14
CA ASP A 228 -2.34 7.99 -7.77
C ASP A 228 -3.32 7.97 -8.95
N LEU A 229 -3.45 6.81 -9.59
CA LEU A 229 -4.31 6.63 -10.77
C LEU A 229 -5.80 6.59 -10.41
N VAL A 230 -6.18 6.49 -9.13
CA VAL A 230 -7.58 6.56 -8.68
C VAL A 230 -8.03 8.01 -8.54
N THR A 231 -7.17 8.86 -7.97
CA THR A 231 -7.50 10.28 -7.72
C THR A 231 -6.94 11.25 -8.75
N LEU A 232 -6.05 10.79 -9.65
CA LEU A 232 -5.23 11.63 -10.53
C LEU A 232 -4.47 12.72 -9.77
N GLN A 233 -3.94 12.34 -8.61
CA GLN A 233 -3.10 13.23 -7.80
C GLN A 233 -1.67 12.73 -7.79
N ARG A 234 -0.73 13.65 -7.99
CA ARG A 234 0.68 13.37 -7.78
C ARG A 234 1.03 13.50 -6.30
N LEU A 235 1.93 12.65 -5.85
CA LEU A 235 2.47 12.55 -4.50
C LEU A 235 3.99 12.60 -4.61
N GLU A 236 4.63 13.63 -4.08
CA GLU A 236 6.08 13.78 -4.16
C GLU A 236 6.70 13.99 -2.79
N TRP A 237 7.83 13.33 -2.57
CA TRP A 237 8.64 13.49 -1.37
C TRP A 237 9.91 14.27 -1.73
N ASP A 238 10.26 15.22 -0.89
CA ASP A 238 11.54 15.90 -1.00
C ASP A 238 12.65 14.97 -0.47
N LEU A 239 13.49 14.48 -1.39
CA LEU A 239 14.62 13.60 -1.09
C LEU A 239 15.69 14.27 -0.21
N SER A 240 15.73 15.60 -0.18
CA SER A 240 16.68 16.36 0.64
C SER A 240 16.16 16.65 2.06
N SER A 241 14.88 16.37 2.31
CA SER A 241 14.25 16.62 3.60
C SER A 241 14.76 15.66 4.68
N SER A 242 15.01 16.21 5.87
CA SER A 242 15.39 15.45 7.07
C SER A 242 14.20 14.80 7.79
N ASP A 243 12.98 15.06 7.33
CA ASP A 243 11.73 14.56 7.95
C ASP A 243 11.47 13.06 7.73
N ARG A 244 12.39 12.38 7.04
CA ARG A 244 12.36 10.95 6.74
C ARG A 244 11.08 10.52 6.02
N GLY A 245 10.52 11.38 5.18
CA GLY A 245 9.37 11.06 4.32
C GLY A 245 8.01 11.17 5.01
N ARG A 246 7.92 11.87 6.14
CA ARG A 246 6.66 12.13 6.87
C ARG A 246 5.74 13.11 6.16
N GLN A 247 6.33 14.09 5.49
CA GLN A 247 5.68 15.09 4.69
C GLN A 247 5.85 14.77 3.22
N TYR A 248 4.80 15.05 2.47
CA TYR A 248 4.83 14.96 1.03
C TYR A 248 3.91 16.02 0.45
N LEU A 249 4.25 16.40 -0.78
CA LEU A 249 3.49 17.34 -1.57
C LEU A 249 2.42 16.58 -2.35
N GLN A 250 1.16 16.97 -2.17
CA GLN A 250 0.06 16.45 -2.96
C GLN A 250 -0.52 17.55 -3.86
N ARG A 251 -0.63 17.27 -5.15
CA ARG A 251 -1.21 18.18 -6.16
C ARG A 251 -2.02 17.39 -7.18
N ALA A 252 -3.04 18.01 -7.76
CA ALA A 252 -3.70 17.44 -8.93
C ALA A 252 -2.70 17.38 -10.09
N LEU A 253 -2.71 16.28 -10.83
CA LEU A 253 -1.93 16.18 -12.07
C LEU A 253 -2.54 17.10 -13.11
N THR A 254 -1.71 17.76 -13.92
CA THR A 254 -2.19 18.66 -14.98
C THR A 254 -1.73 18.23 -16.37
N PRO A 255 -2.46 18.59 -17.46
CA PRO A 255 -2.12 18.22 -18.83
C PRO A 255 -0.75 18.69 -19.33
N GLU A 256 -0.17 19.70 -18.69
CA GLU A 256 1.14 20.24 -19.06
C GLU A 256 2.31 19.43 -18.48
N GLU A 257 2.05 18.49 -17.57
CA GLU A 257 3.08 17.64 -16.97
C GLU A 257 3.48 16.49 -17.92
N GLU A 258 4.78 16.20 -18.03
CA GLU A 258 5.32 15.17 -18.92
C GLU A 258 4.72 13.76 -18.70
N VAL A 259 4.30 13.46 -17.46
CA VAL A 259 3.71 12.17 -17.08
C VAL A 259 2.19 12.09 -17.37
N TRP A 260 1.57 13.17 -17.84
CA TRP A 260 0.11 13.23 -18.02
C TRP A 260 -0.42 12.14 -18.95
N ASP A 261 0.15 12.01 -20.15
CA ASP A 261 -0.33 11.06 -21.16
C ASP A 261 -0.16 9.61 -20.68
N GLU A 262 0.97 9.29 -20.05
CA GLU A 262 1.23 7.97 -19.46
C GLU A 262 0.23 7.67 -18.33
N ALA A 263 -0.03 8.65 -17.45
CA ALA A 263 -0.98 8.51 -16.35
C ALA A 263 -2.42 8.32 -16.82
N GLN A 264 -2.84 9.05 -17.85
CA GLN A 264 -4.18 8.89 -18.41
C GLN A 264 -4.34 7.55 -19.10
N LEU A 265 -3.35 7.10 -19.87
CA LEU A 265 -3.38 5.77 -20.48
C LEU A 265 -3.46 4.66 -19.42
N ALA A 266 -2.60 4.71 -18.40
CA ALA A 266 -2.60 3.72 -17.32
C ALA A 266 -3.89 3.75 -16.49
N ARG A 267 -4.49 4.93 -16.30
CA ARG A 267 -5.79 5.09 -15.64
C ARG A 267 -6.91 4.48 -16.47
N CYS A 268 -6.95 4.72 -17.78
CA CYS A 268 -7.93 4.09 -18.66
C CYS A 268 -7.81 2.56 -18.63
N GLU A 269 -6.58 2.02 -18.69
CA GLU A 269 -6.33 0.57 -18.55
C GLU A 269 -6.79 0.03 -17.19
N LEU A 270 -6.60 0.79 -16.10
CA LEU A 270 -7.11 0.41 -14.78
C LEU A 270 -8.64 0.36 -14.74
N ILE A 271 -9.31 1.38 -15.29
CA ILE A 271 -10.78 1.47 -15.29
C ILE A 271 -11.39 0.36 -16.14
N ASP A 272 -10.81 0.10 -17.31
CA ASP A 272 -11.23 -0.98 -18.23
C ASP A 272 -11.20 -2.34 -17.52
N LYS A 273 -10.05 -2.70 -16.95
CA LYS A 273 -9.91 -3.94 -16.17
C LYS A 273 -10.81 -4.01 -14.94
N LEU A 274 -11.07 -2.88 -14.29
CA LEU A 274 -11.97 -2.83 -13.13
C LEU A 274 -13.42 -3.03 -13.56
N ALA A 275 -13.84 -2.45 -14.69
CA ALA A 275 -15.19 -2.60 -15.22
C ALA A 275 -15.49 -4.06 -15.58
N ASP A 276 -14.52 -4.80 -16.12
CA ASP A 276 -14.65 -6.25 -16.34
C ASP A 276 -14.93 -7.06 -15.07
N LEU A 277 -14.52 -6.54 -13.90
CA LEU A 277 -14.59 -7.24 -12.62
C LEU A 277 -15.67 -6.69 -11.67
N ASP A 278 -16.20 -5.50 -11.94
CA ASP A 278 -17.11 -4.77 -11.06
C ASP A 278 -18.34 -4.25 -11.82
N THR A 279 -19.48 -4.90 -11.64
CA THR A 279 -20.73 -4.56 -12.32
C THR A 279 -21.16 -3.10 -12.13
N PRO A 280 -21.16 -2.51 -10.92
CA PRO A 280 -21.58 -1.12 -10.76
C PRO A 280 -20.67 -0.12 -11.48
N LEU A 281 -19.37 -0.39 -11.57
CA LEU A 281 -18.47 0.44 -12.37
C LEU A 281 -18.71 0.25 -13.86
N ALA A 282 -18.94 -0.98 -14.32
CA ALA A 282 -19.24 -1.28 -15.72
C ALA A 282 -20.49 -0.52 -16.20
N GLU A 283 -21.57 -0.58 -15.42
CA GLU A 283 -22.81 0.15 -15.70
C GLU A 283 -22.56 1.66 -15.83
N TYR A 284 -21.81 2.24 -14.89
CA TYR A 284 -21.47 3.67 -14.94
C TYR A 284 -20.67 4.04 -16.20
N VAL A 285 -19.67 3.24 -16.57
CA VAL A 285 -18.85 3.48 -17.78
C VAL A 285 -19.69 3.39 -19.05
N LEU A 286 -20.61 2.42 -19.12
CA LEU A 286 -21.53 2.26 -20.25
C LEU A 286 -22.50 3.44 -20.37
N GLU A 287 -23.03 3.92 -19.25
CA GLU A 287 -23.95 5.08 -19.23
C GLU A 287 -23.26 6.39 -19.62
N GLN A 288 -21.99 6.58 -19.23
CA GLN A 288 -21.23 7.80 -19.55
C GLN A 288 -20.51 7.74 -20.90
N GLU A 289 -20.50 6.58 -21.56
CA GLU A 289 -19.74 6.30 -22.80
C GLU A 289 -18.28 6.79 -22.72
N SER A 290 -17.66 6.76 -21.53
CA SER A 290 -16.34 7.37 -21.28
C SER A 290 -15.59 6.71 -20.14
N LEU A 291 -14.29 6.46 -20.35
CA LEU A 291 -13.35 6.01 -19.32
C LEU A 291 -12.65 7.16 -18.60
N GLU A 292 -12.68 8.38 -19.15
CA GLU A 292 -11.87 9.49 -18.64
C GLU A 292 -12.45 10.10 -17.35
N ASN A 293 -13.77 10.18 -17.27
CA ASN A 293 -14.50 10.96 -16.26
C ASN A 293 -15.10 10.10 -15.13
N VAL A 294 -14.44 9.01 -14.76
CA VAL A 294 -14.89 8.16 -13.65
C VAL A 294 -14.54 8.78 -12.29
N PRO A 295 -15.51 9.01 -11.38
CA PRO A 295 -15.26 9.61 -10.08
C PRO A 295 -14.37 8.74 -9.19
N ALA A 296 -13.37 9.35 -8.53
CA ALA A 296 -12.47 8.65 -7.61
C ALA A 296 -13.17 7.86 -6.48
N PRO A 297 -14.30 8.32 -5.88
CA PRO A 297 -15.03 7.52 -4.90
C PRO A 297 -15.59 6.22 -5.46
N LEU A 298 -16.10 6.26 -6.71
CA LEU A 298 -16.65 5.07 -7.38
C LEU A 298 -15.53 4.07 -7.67
N MET A 299 -14.40 4.54 -8.21
CA MET A 299 -13.22 3.70 -8.43
C MET A 299 -12.71 3.07 -7.14
N ARG A 300 -12.67 3.81 -6.03
CA ARG A 300 -12.22 3.29 -4.74
C ARG A 300 -13.12 2.16 -4.24
N GLU A 301 -14.44 2.31 -4.40
CA GLU A 301 -15.39 1.27 -4.02
C GLU A 301 -15.30 0.06 -4.97
N ALA A 302 -15.14 0.27 -6.27
CA ALA A 302 -14.94 -0.79 -7.25
C ALA A 302 -13.66 -1.58 -6.94
N VAL A 303 -12.54 -0.87 -6.73
CA VAL A 303 -11.30 -1.46 -6.22
C VAL A 303 -11.62 -2.25 -4.98
N ARG A 304 -12.27 -1.70 -3.95
CA ARG A 304 -12.67 -2.49 -2.77
C ARG A 304 -13.39 -3.77 -3.12
N ARG A 305 -14.42 -3.73 -3.96
CA ARG A 305 -15.37 -4.83 -4.17
C ARG A 305 -14.74 -5.97 -4.95
N VAL A 306 -14.07 -5.66 -6.06
CA VAL A 306 -13.16 -6.60 -6.76
C VAL A 306 -12.19 -7.17 -5.75
N THR A 307 -11.73 -6.26 -4.90
CA THR A 307 -10.71 -6.56 -3.95
C THR A 307 -11.43 -7.26 -2.70
N LEU A 308 -12.73 -7.46 -2.61
CA LEU A 308 -13.33 -8.35 -1.58
C LEU A 308 -13.91 -9.62 -2.17
N SER A 309 -13.89 -9.72 -3.49
CA SER A 309 -14.46 -10.83 -4.26
C SER A 309 -13.42 -11.78 -4.88
N GLN A 310 -12.12 -11.46 -4.96
CA GLN A 310 -11.02 -12.38 -5.41
C GLN A 310 -11.31 -12.86 -6.82
N VAL A 311 -12.12 -12.09 -7.53
CA VAL A 311 -12.41 -12.30 -8.93
C VAL A 311 -11.22 -11.70 -9.68
N GLY A 312 -10.60 -12.49 -10.56
CA GLY A 312 -9.36 -12.10 -11.25
C GLY A 312 -8.25 -13.17 -11.33
N SER A 313 -8.56 -14.43 -11.01
CA SER A 313 -7.71 -15.56 -11.44
C SER A 313 -7.82 -15.71 -12.96
N LEU A 314 -6.66 -15.75 -13.63
CA LEU A 314 -6.55 -15.95 -15.07
C LEU A 314 -6.73 -17.42 -15.46
#